data_AF-A0A7J7TPX1-F1
#
_entry.id   AF-A0A7J7TPX1-F1
#
_cell.length_a   1.000
_cell.length_b   1.000
_cell.length_c   1.000
_cell.angle_alpha   90.00
_cell.angle_beta   90.00
_cell.angle_gamma   90.00
#
_symmetry.space_group_name_H-M   'P 1'
#
loop_
_entity.id
_entity.type
_entity.pdbx_description
1 polymer ?
#
loop_
_entity_poly.entity_id
_entity_poly.type
_entity_poly.pdbx_seq_one_letter_code
_entity_poly.pdbx_strand_id
1 'polypeptide(L)'
;MGYVLGKIRTAVGSAQLLMAQKFYQFRELCEENLNPNAHPRPTSQDLAGFWDMLQLSIENISMKFDELHQLKANNWKQMDPLDKKVEQCRFCMVHLKTCTNTGQSK
;
A
#
# COMPACT_ATOMS: atom_id res chain seq x y z
N MET A 1 26.57 3.65 -1.25
CA MET A 1 25.79 4.51 -0.32
C MET A 1 24.50 5.08 -0.93
N GLY A 2 24.49 5.62 -2.16
CA GLY A 2 23.30 6.30 -2.72
C GLY A 2 22.05 5.43 -2.93
N TYR A 3 22.20 4.14 -3.23
CA TYR A 3 21.07 3.23 -3.51
C TYR A 3 20.12 3.05 -2.32
N VAL A 4 20.66 2.68 -1.16
CA VAL A 4 19.87 2.43 0.07
C VAL A 4 19.20 3.73 0.53
N LEU A 5 19.93 4.84 0.51
CA LEU A 5 19.38 6.15 0.87
C LEU A 5 18.24 6.56 -0.09
N GLY A 6 18.37 6.28 -1.38
CA GLY A 6 17.31 6.49 -2.37
C GLY A 6 16.05 5.68 -2.05
N LYS A 7 16.20 4.39 -1.72
CA LYS A 7 15.08 3.51 -1.32
C LYS A 7 14.37 4.03 -0.06
N ILE A 8 15.12 4.44 0.96
CA ILE A 8 14.57 5.02 2.20
C ILE A 8 13.78 6.29 1.89
N ARG A 9 14.36 7.23 1.14
CA ARG A 9 13.70 8.49 0.76
C ARG A 9 12.42 8.26 -0.01
N THR A 10 12.43 7.31 -0.95
CA THR A 10 11.22 6.95 -1.71
C THR A 10 10.14 6.37 -0.79
N ALA A 11 10.46 5.40 0.07
CA ALA A 11 9.48 4.80 0.97
C ALA A 11 8.86 5.83 1.93
N VAL A 12 9.71 6.63 2.59
CA VAL A 12 9.27 7.68 3.52
C VAL A 12 8.48 8.77 2.80
N GLY A 13 8.97 9.25 1.66
CA GLY A 13 8.30 10.29 0.88
C GLY A 13 6.93 9.85 0.38
N SER A 14 6.79 8.61 -0.10
CA SER A 14 5.48 8.06 -0.48
C SER A 14 4.52 7.97 0.71
N ALA A 15 5.00 7.52 1.89
CA ALA A 15 4.19 7.43 3.10
C ALA A 15 3.71 8.81 3.57
N GLN A 16 4.63 9.78 3.61
CA GLN A 16 4.32 11.16 3.99
C GLN A 16 3.31 11.78 3.03
N LEU A 17 3.47 11.58 1.72
CA LEU A 17 2.53 12.09 0.72
C LEU A 17 1.14 11.45 0.88
N LEU A 18 1.09 10.13 1.13
CA LEU A 18 -0.16 9.43 1.38
C LEU A 18 -0.90 10.04 2.58
N MET A 19 -0.18 10.24 3.70
CA MET A 19 -0.73 10.85 4.91
C MET A 19 -1.18 12.29 4.70
N ALA A 20 -0.33 13.12 4.08
CA ALA A 20 -0.60 14.55 3.91
C ALA A 20 -1.69 14.84 2.88
N GLN A 21 -1.87 13.96 1.88
CA GLN A 21 -2.83 14.18 0.80
C GLN A 21 -4.01 13.23 0.87
N LYS A 22 -3.78 11.93 0.71
CA LYS A 22 -4.87 10.96 0.52
C LYS A 22 -5.66 10.70 1.80
N PHE A 23 -4.98 10.62 2.94
CA PHE A 23 -5.68 10.51 4.23
C PHE A 23 -6.43 11.80 4.58
N TYR A 24 -5.84 12.96 4.28
CA TYR A 24 -6.52 14.24 4.46
C TYR A 24 -7.80 14.33 3.62
N GLN A 25 -7.71 13.99 2.32
CA GLN A 25 -8.87 13.92 1.42
C GLN A 25 -9.92 12.92 1.90
N PHE A 26 -9.52 11.73 2.34
CA PHE A 26 -10.46 10.73 2.84
C PHE A 26 -11.21 11.22 4.07
N ARG A 27 -10.52 11.92 4.98
CA ARG A 27 -11.16 12.53 6.15
C ARG A 27 -12.21 13.55 5.74
N GLU A 28 -11.89 14.47 4.81
CA GLU A 28 -12.84 15.47 4.32
C GLU A 28 -14.07 14.80 3.68
N LEU A 29 -13.88 13.77 2.86
CA LEU A 29 -14.98 13.01 2.26
C LEU A 29 -15.89 12.36 3.33
N CYS A 30 -15.31 11.84 4.41
CA CYS A 30 -16.07 11.29 5.53
C CYS A 30 -16.86 12.40 6.26
N GLU A 31 -16.26 13.56 6.50
CA GLU A 31 -16.93 14.71 7.13
C GLU A 31 -18.08 15.23 6.27
N GLU A 32 -17.88 15.35 4.96
CA GLU A 32 -18.93 15.72 3.99
C GLU A 32 -20.04 14.68 3.91
N ASN A 33 -19.70 13.38 3.95
CA ASN A 33 -20.70 12.31 3.99
C ASN A 33 -21.57 12.39 5.25
N LEU A 34 -21.05 12.87 6.38
CA LEU A 34 -21.83 13.06 7.60
C LEU A 34 -22.66 14.36 7.58
N ASN A 35 -22.30 15.34 6.77
CA ASN A 35 -22.99 16.62 6.67
C ASN A 35 -24.24 16.51 5.76
N PRO A 36 -25.47 16.68 6.31
CA PRO A 36 -26.70 16.60 5.51
C PRO A 36 -26.85 17.75 4.50
N ASN A 37 -26.11 18.86 4.67
CA ASN A 37 -26.15 20.03 3.80
C ASN A 37 -25.04 20.03 2.73
N ALA A 38 -24.20 18.99 2.66
CA ALA A 38 -23.15 18.89 1.65
C ALA A 38 -23.74 18.66 0.25
N HIS A 39 -23.21 19.36 -0.76
CA HIS A 39 -23.68 19.27 -2.14
C HIS A 39 -22.51 19.34 -3.14
N PRO A 40 -22.23 18.24 -3.89
CA PRO A 40 -22.80 16.90 -3.75
C PRO A 40 -22.34 16.25 -2.44
N ARG A 41 -23.22 15.45 -1.81
CA ARG A 41 -22.86 14.67 -0.62
C ARG A 41 -22.26 13.33 -1.07
N PRO A 42 -21.02 12.99 -0.66
CA PRO A 42 -20.46 11.68 -0.92
C PRO A 42 -21.36 10.58 -0.34
N THR A 43 -21.51 9.46 -1.04
CA THR A 43 -22.26 8.29 -0.58
C THR A 43 -21.32 7.29 0.12
N SER A 44 -21.88 6.31 0.84
CA SER A 44 -21.09 5.22 1.42
C SER A 44 -20.31 4.42 0.37
N GLN A 45 -20.83 4.36 -0.87
CA GLN A 45 -20.16 3.69 -1.98
C GLN A 45 -18.94 4.49 -2.48
N ASP A 46 -19.03 5.83 -2.50
CA ASP A 46 -17.90 6.69 -2.86
C ASP A 46 -16.77 6.57 -1.82
N LEU A 47 -17.12 6.53 -0.54
CA LEU A 47 -16.16 6.29 0.55
C LEU A 47 -15.51 4.91 0.44
N ALA A 48 -16.29 3.86 0.18
CA ALA A 48 -15.76 2.51 -0.01
C ALA A 48 -14.79 2.46 -1.20
N GLY A 49 -15.15 3.05 -2.34
CA GLY A 49 -14.28 3.10 -3.51
C GLY A 49 -12.99 3.89 -3.26
N PHE A 50 -13.06 5.00 -2.52
CA PHE A 50 -11.84 5.73 -2.12
C PHE A 50 -10.98 4.91 -1.15
N TRP A 51 -11.61 4.21 -0.21
CA TRP A 51 -10.92 3.34 0.75
C TRP A 51 -10.18 2.19 0.06
N ASP A 52 -10.76 1.57 -0.96
CA ASP A 52 -10.10 0.52 -1.74
C ASP A 52 -8.83 1.05 -2.43
N MET A 53 -8.89 2.25 -3.01
CA MET A 53 -7.71 2.91 -3.59
C MET A 53 -6.67 3.27 -2.53
N LEU A 54 -7.11 3.68 -1.34
CA LEU A 54 -6.23 3.99 -0.21
C LEU A 54 -5.52 2.74 0.29
N GLN A 55 -6.22 1.61 0.38
CA GLN A 55 -5.66 0.30 0.73
C GLN A 55 -4.56 -0.13 -0.25
N LEU A 56 -4.82 -0.07 -1.56
CA LEU A 56 -3.80 -0.38 -2.59
C LEU A 56 -2.54 0.48 -2.42
N SER A 57 -2.72 1.75 -2.07
CA SER A 57 -1.61 2.67 -1.84
C SER A 57 -0.84 2.32 -0.57
N ILE A 58 -1.52 1.93 0.51
CA ILE A 58 -0.92 1.46 1.76
C ILE A 58 -0.11 0.19 1.51
N GLU A 59 -0.64 -0.78 0.77
CA GLU A 59 0.04 -2.02 0.42
C GLU A 59 1.32 -1.75 -0.39
N ASN A 60 1.25 -0.87 -1.39
CA ASN A 60 2.40 -0.49 -2.21
C ASN A 60 3.52 0.18 -1.40
N ILE A 61 3.16 0.98 -0.41
CA ILE A 61 4.11 1.60 0.51
C ILE A 61 4.67 0.57 1.47
N SER A 62 3.84 -0.32 2.01
CA SER A 62 4.24 -1.41 2.90
C SER A 62 5.31 -2.29 2.25
N MET A 63 5.11 -2.67 0.98
CA MET A 63 6.11 -3.41 0.20
C MET A 63 7.49 -2.69 0.12
N LYS A 64 7.50 -1.36 0.05
CA LYS A 64 8.77 -0.59 0.06
C LYS A 64 9.45 -0.65 1.40
N PHE A 65 8.70 -0.62 2.49
CA PHE A 65 9.25 -0.78 3.84
C PHE A 65 9.74 -2.21 4.08
N ASP A 66 9.04 -3.21 3.57
CA ASP A 66 9.49 -4.60 3.66
C ASP A 66 10.81 -4.82 2.91
N GLU A 67 10.97 -4.25 1.72
CA GLU A 67 12.25 -4.26 0.99
C GLU A 67 13.38 -3.64 1.84
N LEU A 68 13.09 -2.54 2.55
CA LEU A 68 14.07 -1.90 3.44
C LEU A 68 14.39 -2.76 4.68
N HIS A 69 13.39 -3.42 5.26
CA HIS A 69 13.59 -4.36 6.37
C HIS A 69 14.46 -5.54 5.97
N GLN A 70 14.24 -6.09 4.77
CA GLN A 70 15.06 -7.15 4.20
C GLN A 70 16.49 -6.71 3.91
N LEU A 71 16.67 -5.52 3.32
CA LEU A 71 18.01 -4.94 3.13
C LEU A 71 18.74 -4.79 4.46
N LYS A 72 18.06 -4.30 5.51
CA LYS A 72 18.63 -4.18 6.86
C LYS A 72 19.05 -5.55 7.41
N ALA A 73 18.21 -6.57 7.28
CA ALA A 73 18.52 -7.94 7.69
C ALA A 73 19.72 -8.52 6.92
N ASN A 74 19.89 -8.14 5.65
CA ASN A 74 21.01 -8.52 4.80
C ASN A 74 22.21 -7.53 4.86
N ASN A 75 22.42 -6.86 5.98
CA ASN A 75 23.54 -5.92 6.18
C ASN A 75 23.64 -4.84 5.08
N TRP A 76 22.51 -4.35 4.59
CA TRP A 76 22.37 -3.35 3.53
C TRP A 76 22.94 -3.76 2.16
N LYS A 77 23.17 -5.06 1.95
CA LYS A 77 23.61 -5.60 0.66
C LYS A 77 22.40 -5.81 -0.26
N GLN A 78 22.58 -5.49 -1.53
CA GLN A 78 21.54 -5.71 -2.53
C GLN A 78 21.20 -7.20 -2.60
N MET A 79 19.91 -7.52 -2.57
CA MET A 79 19.44 -8.86 -2.89
C MET A 79 19.57 -9.14 -4.38
N ASP A 80 19.94 -10.37 -4.71
CA ASP A 80 20.00 -10.84 -6.08
C ASP A 80 18.60 -10.79 -6.73
N PRO A 81 18.52 -10.58 -8.06
CA PRO A 81 17.25 -10.50 -8.77
C PRO A 81 16.35 -11.74 -8.62
N LEU A 82 16.95 -12.91 -8.38
CA LEU A 82 16.24 -14.18 -8.16
C LEU A 82 15.47 -14.18 -6.83
N ASP A 83 16.07 -13.65 -5.78
CA ASP A 83 15.45 -13.60 -4.43
C ASP A 83 14.29 -12.60 -4.39
N LYS A 84 14.40 -11.49 -5.14
CA LYS A 84 13.33 -10.49 -5.24
C LYS A 84 12.03 -11.03 -5.84
N LYS A 85 12.12 -11.93 -6.83
CA LYS A 85 10.95 -12.48 -7.52
C LYS A 85 10.21 -13.51 -6.65
N VAL A 86 10.94 -14.31 -5.88
CA VAL A 86 10.37 -15.28 -4.94
C VAL A 86 9.62 -14.57 -3.82
N GLU A 87 10.16 -13.45 -3.32
CA GLU A 87 9.56 -12.73 -2.20
C GLU A 87 8.35 -11.89 -2.63
N GLN A 88 8.35 -11.32 -3.84
CA GLN A 88 7.15 -10.68 -4.41
C GLN A 88 5.99 -11.68 -4.51
N CYS A 89 6.27 -12.94 -4.90
CA CYS A 89 5.27 -14.01 -4.90
C CYS A 89 4.83 -14.40 -3.48
N ARG A 90 5.76 -14.51 -2.53
CA ARG A 90 5.46 -14.84 -1.13
C ARG A 90 4.59 -13.77 -0.46
N PHE A 91 4.87 -12.50 -0.71
CA PHE A 91 4.11 -11.38 -0.16
C PHE A 91 2.69 -11.31 -0.73
N CYS A 92 2.52 -11.51 -2.05
CA CYS A 92 1.19 -11.69 -2.65
C CYS A 92 0.44 -12.85 -1.99
N MET A 93 1.10 -13.95 -1.61
CA MET A 93 0.43 -15.07 -0.92
C MET A 93 0.10 -14.78 0.54
N VAL A 94 0.86 -13.94 1.25
CA VAL A 94 0.66 -13.63 2.68
C VAL A 94 -0.38 -12.53 2.89
N HIS A 95 -0.43 -11.52 2.02
CA HIS A 95 -1.36 -10.39 2.14
C HIS A 95 -2.65 -10.56 1.32
N LEU A 96 -2.71 -11.51 0.38
CA LEU A 96 -3.96 -11.91 -0.27
C LEU A 96 -4.76 -12.84 0.66
N LYS A 97 -5.54 -12.25 1.56
CA LYS A 97 -6.54 -12.98 2.37
C LYS A 97 -7.68 -13.65 1.57
N THR A 98 -7.66 -13.65 0.24
CA THR A 98 -8.64 -14.40 -0.57
C THR A 98 -8.03 -14.86 -1.90
N CYS A 99 -7.24 -15.93 -1.86
CA CYS A 99 -7.28 -16.93 -2.93
C CYS A 99 -8.03 -18.14 -2.38
N THR A 100 -9.36 -18.04 -2.28
CA THR A 100 -10.21 -19.23 -2.20
C THR A 100 -10.08 -20.00 -3.50
N ASN A 101 -9.58 -21.23 -3.38
CA ASN A 101 -9.54 -22.25 -4.41
C ASN A 101 -10.83 -22.29 -5.25
N THR A 102 -10.73 -22.05 -6.55
CA THR A 102 -11.52 -22.76 -7.56
C THR A 102 -10.59 -23.16 -8.69
N GLY A 103 -9.91 -24.28 -8.46
CA GLY A 103 -9.02 -24.93 -9.42
C GLY A 103 -8.83 -26.39 -9.04
N GLN A 104 -9.93 -27.09 -8.72
CA GLN A 104 -9.90 -28.56 -8.76
C GLN A 104 -10.18 -28.99 -10.20
N SER A 105 -9.19 -29.71 -10.74
CA SER A 105 -9.32 -30.61 -11.87
C SER A 105 -10.65 -31.36 -11.87
N LYS A 106 -11.42 -31.22 -12.95
CA LYS A 106 -11.67 -32.27 -13.95
C LYS A 106 -12.19 -31.64 -15.23
#